data_AF-A0AAE1C6V5-F1
#
_entry.id   AF-A0AAE1C6V5-F1
#
_cell.length_a   1.000
_cell.length_b   1.000
_cell.length_c   1.000
_cell.angle_alpha   90.00
_cell.angle_beta   90.00
_cell.angle_gamma   90.00
#
_symmetry.space_group_name_H-M   'P 1'
#
loop_
_entity.id
_entity.type
_entity.pdbx_description
1 polymer ?
#
loop_
_entity_poly.entity_id
_entity_poly.type
_entity_poly.pdbx_seq_one_letter_code
_entity_poly.pdbx_strand_id
1 'polypeptide(L)'
;GEWIGEMTGELVPLSTYKDNKWVVEFVRSDIEPPTAVCQLYCGQVGNCFRLLNHDCRPSALLVPLKVSSRWIMGIQAKQDIFDGSEITIRYGRDFFGE
;
A
#
# COMPACT_ATOMS: atom_id res chain seq x y z
N GLY A 1 -10.75 -10.18 2.83
CA GLY A 1 -10.50 -11.57 2.42
C GLY A 1 -9.21 -12.07 3.03
N GLU A 2 -8.53 -12.99 2.37
CA GLU A 2 -7.26 -13.59 2.81
C GLU A 2 -6.08 -12.61 2.70
N TRP A 3 -5.02 -12.85 3.48
CA TRP A 3 -3.78 -12.09 3.41
C TRP A 3 -2.87 -12.66 2.32
N ILE A 4 -2.51 -11.81 1.35
CA ILE A 4 -1.64 -12.17 0.23
C ILE A 4 -0.17 -12.01 0.65
N GLY A 5 0.14 -10.95 1.40
CA GLY A 5 1.50 -10.67 1.85
C GLY A 5 1.64 -9.27 2.45
N GLU A 6 2.89 -8.83 2.57
CA GLU A 6 3.29 -7.51 3.07
C GLU A 6 3.99 -6.73 1.96
N MET A 7 3.60 -5.49 1.70
CA MET A 7 4.36 -4.57 0.86
C MET A 7 5.49 -3.95 1.68
N THR A 8 6.74 -4.09 1.21
CA THR A 8 7.92 -3.58 1.90
C THR A 8 8.59 -2.45 1.15
N GLY A 9 9.35 -1.63 1.88
CA GLY A 9 10.05 -0.46 1.39
C GLY A 9 10.72 0.30 2.52
N GLU A 10 11.28 1.46 2.20
CA GLU A 10 11.85 2.38 3.16
C GLU A 10 10.75 3.26 3.79
N LEU A 11 10.77 3.41 5.11
CA LEU A 11 9.91 4.37 5.79
C LEU A 11 10.59 5.73 5.81
N VAL A 12 9.97 6.71 5.17
CA VAL A 12 10.48 8.10 5.10
C VAL A 12 9.45 9.06 5.69
N PRO A 13 9.86 10.25 6.17
CA PRO A 13 8.93 11.28 6.62
C PRO A 13 7.88 11.62 5.56
N LEU A 14 6.71 12.07 6.00
CA LEU A 14 5.70 12.60 5.07
C LEU A 14 6.29 13.71 4.20
N SER A 15 5.78 13.85 2.98
CA SER A 15 6.23 14.85 1.99
C SER A 15 7.67 14.68 1.48
N THR A 16 8.33 13.56 1.76
CA THR A 16 9.66 13.24 1.19
C THR A 16 9.55 13.05 -0.33
N TYR A 17 8.59 12.22 -0.77
CA TYR A 17 8.28 12.02 -2.18
C TYR A 17 6.92 12.67 -2.49
N LYS A 18 6.93 13.69 -3.36
CA LYS A 18 5.75 14.51 -3.69
C LYS A 18 5.10 14.14 -5.02
N ASP A 19 5.79 13.39 -5.87
CA ASP A 19 5.29 12.96 -7.18
C ASP A 19 4.46 11.68 -7.11
N ASN A 20 4.19 11.17 -5.90
CA ASN A 20 3.42 9.95 -5.60
C ASN A 20 3.96 8.69 -6.31
N LYS A 21 5.17 8.72 -6.86
CA LYS A 21 5.78 7.57 -7.55
C LYS A 21 6.38 6.62 -6.52
N TRP A 22 5.99 5.35 -6.62
CA TRP A 22 6.52 4.27 -5.76
C TRP A 22 6.30 4.50 -4.26
N VAL A 23 5.36 5.35 -3.88
CA VAL A 23 5.13 5.73 -2.49
C VAL A 23 3.67 5.51 -2.11
N VAL A 24 3.47 5.02 -0.90
CA VAL A 24 2.15 4.87 -0.28
C VAL A 24 2.18 5.56 1.07
N GLU A 25 1.15 6.33 1.38
CA GLU A 25 1.01 6.91 2.71
C GLU A 25 0.62 5.85 3.73
N PHE A 26 1.33 5.84 4.85
CA PHE A 26 1.08 4.92 5.93
C PHE A 26 0.11 5.54 6.93
N VAL A 27 -1.18 5.25 6.76
CA VAL A 27 -2.26 5.78 7.61
C VAL A 27 -2.48 4.89 8.82
N ARG A 28 -2.35 5.45 10.02
CA ARG A 28 -2.64 4.76 11.27
C ARG A 28 -4.08 4.97 11.67
N SER A 29 -4.83 3.87 11.72
CA SER A 29 -6.25 3.85 12.12
C SER A 29 -6.46 3.93 13.64
N ASP A 30 -5.39 3.82 14.44
CA ASP A 30 -5.45 3.93 15.90
C ASP A 30 -5.24 5.36 16.43
N ILE A 31 -5.08 6.33 15.51
CA ILE A 31 -5.05 7.77 15.80
C ILE A 31 -6.39 8.35 15.32
N GLU A 32 -7.01 9.23 16.10
CA GLU A 32 -8.27 9.89 15.74
C GLU A 32 -8.04 11.39 15.44
N PRO A 33 -8.32 11.88 14.22
CA PRO A 33 -8.78 11.11 13.05
C PRO A 33 -7.67 10.21 12.48
N PRO A 34 -8.00 9.16 11.70
CA PRO A 34 -7.02 8.33 11.02
C PRO A 34 -6.00 9.19 10.27
N THR A 35 -4.72 9.07 10.64
CA THR A 35 -3.69 10.03 10.23
C THR A 35 -2.54 9.31 9.54
N ALA A 36 -2.12 9.83 8.38
CA ALA A 36 -0.86 9.46 7.74
C ALA A 36 0.30 9.86 8.67
N VAL A 37 1.22 8.93 8.97
CA VAL A 37 2.35 9.20 9.87
C VAL A 37 3.71 9.16 9.18
N CYS A 38 3.79 8.47 8.04
CA CYS A 38 4.98 8.40 7.20
C CYS A 38 4.60 7.96 5.78
N GLN A 39 5.60 7.93 4.91
CA GLN A 39 5.52 7.38 3.56
C GLN A 39 6.30 6.07 3.50
N LEU A 40 5.73 5.05 2.87
CA LEU A 40 6.43 3.82 2.50
C LEU A 40 6.90 3.95 1.06
N TYR A 41 8.20 4.10 0.85
CA TYR A 41 8.82 4.23 -0.47
C TYR A 41 9.45 2.90 -0.92
N CYS A 42 8.96 2.36 -2.03
CA CYS A 42 9.39 1.07 -2.58
C CYS A 42 10.26 1.19 -3.85
N GLY A 43 10.73 2.40 -4.18
CA GLY A 43 11.45 2.66 -5.43
C GLY A 43 12.89 2.11 -5.45
N GLN A 44 13.59 2.18 -4.31
CA GLN A 44 14.98 1.71 -4.17
C GLN A 44 15.06 0.30 -3.60
N VAL A 45 14.33 0.04 -2.51
CA VAL A 45 14.28 -1.26 -1.83
C VAL A 45 12.81 -1.66 -1.61
N GLY A 46 12.54 -2.96 -1.67
CA GLY A 46 11.19 -3.51 -1.52
C GLY A 46 11.11 -4.97 -1.96
N ASN A 47 9.91 -5.48 -2.16
CA ASN A 47 9.66 -6.83 -2.65
C ASN A 47 8.80 -6.82 -3.93
N CYS A 48 8.35 -8.00 -4.39
CA CYS A 48 7.59 -8.14 -5.64
C CYS A 48 6.30 -7.32 -5.68
N PHE A 49 5.71 -6.96 -4.54
CA PHE A 49 4.47 -6.18 -4.50
C PHE A 49 4.63 -4.72 -4.91
N ARG A 50 5.87 -4.23 -5.08
CA ARG A 50 6.10 -2.94 -5.75
C ARG A 50 5.58 -2.90 -7.19
N LEU A 51 5.37 -4.07 -7.81
CA LEU A 51 4.93 -4.23 -9.19
C LEU A 51 3.40 -4.28 -9.35
N LEU A 52 2.63 -4.22 -8.25
CA LEU A 52 1.17 -4.24 -8.31
C LEU A 52 0.67 -3.00 -9.06
N ASN A 53 -0.12 -3.21 -10.12
CA ASN A 53 -0.67 -2.13 -10.92
C ASN A 53 -1.93 -1.52 -10.32
N HIS A 54 -2.29 -0.35 -10.85
CA HIS A 54 -3.54 0.32 -10.53
C HIS A 54 -4.76 -0.33 -11.20
N ASP A 55 -5.85 -0.49 -10.47
CA ASP A 55 -7.20 -0.59 -11.02
C ASP A 55 -8.21 0.22 -10.17
N CYS A 56 -9.20 0.82 -10.83
CA CYS A 56 -10.34 1.47 -10.17
C CYS A 56 -11.25 0.47 -9.45
N ARG A 57 -11.27 -0.79 -9.89
CA ARG A 57 -11.95 -1.94 -9.28
C ARG A 57 -10.91 -3.01 -8.91
N PRO A 58 -10.04 -2.72 -7.91
CA PRO A 58 -8.89 -3.56 -7.64
C PRO A 58 -9.28 -4.90 -7.02
N SER A 59 -8.46 -5.93 -7.28
CA SER A 59 -8.61 -7.27 -6.68
C SER A 59 -8.08 -7.34 -5.24
N ALA A 60 -7.22 -6.40 -4.83
CA ALA A 60 -6.65 -6.34 -3.49
C ALA A 60 -6.70 -4.93 -2.87
N LEU A 61 -6.49 -4.87 -1.55
CA LEU A 61 -6.41 -3.67 -0.74
C LEU A 61 -5.06 -3.58 -0.04
N LEU A 62 -4.50 -2.37 0.03
CA LEU A 62 -3.43 -2.05 0.96
C LEU A 62 -4.03 -1.70 2.32
N VAL A 63 -3.58 -2.38 3.37
CA VAL A 63 -4.14 -2.28 4.72
C VAL A 63 -3.00 -2.11 5.72
N PRO A 64 -2.83 -0.91 6.31
CA PRO A 64 -1.97 -0.72 7.47
C PRO A 64 -2.48 -1.56 8.65
N LEU A 65 -1.63 -2.41 9.22
CA LEU A 65 -1.98 -3.19 10.41
C LEU A 65 -0.82 -3.31 11.38
N LYS A 66 -1.16 -3.56 12.65
CA LYS A 66 -0.19 -3.76 13.73
C LYS A 66 0.05 -5.25 13.96
N VAL A 67 1.28 -5.71 13.73
CA VAL A 67 1.75 -7.09 13.96
C VAL A 67 2.90 -7.04 14.95
N SER A 68 2.75 -7.68 16.11
CA SER A 68 3.78 -7.74 17.16
C SER A 68 4.39 -6.38 17.49
N SER A 69 3.53 -5.38 17.72
CA SER A 69 3.89 -3.98 18.01
C SER A 69 4.53 -3.18 16.87
N ARG A 70 4.68 -3.76 15.68
CA ARG A 70 5.15 -3.06 14.48
C ARG A 70 3.99 -2.81 13.53
N TRP A 71 3.96 -1.65 12.91
CA TRP A 71 3.02 -1.37 11.83
C TRP A 71 3.62 -1.84 10.50
N ILE A 72 2.86 -2.61 9.74
CA ILE A 72 3.22 -3.10 8.40
C ILE A 72 2.14 -2.74 7.38
N MET A 73 2.51 -2.69 6.10
CA MET A 73 1.57 -2.50 5.01
C MET A 73 1.15 -3.86 4.47
N GLY A 74 0.03 -4.40 4.94
CA GLY A 74 -0.50 -5.67 4.48
C GLY A 74 -1.25 -5.55 3.16
N ILE A 75 -1.34 -6.66 2.44
CA ILE A 75 -2.09 -6.78 1.19
C ILE A 75 -3.18 -7.82 1.39
N GLN A 76 -4.43 -7.39 1.30
CA GLN A 76 -5.59 -8.24 1.55
C GLN A 76 -6.40 -8.42 0.27
N ALA A 77 -6.77 -9.66 -0.03
CA ALA A 77 -7.69 -9.96 -1.12
C ALA A 77 -9.06 -9.34 -0.86
N LYS A 78 -9.59 -8.63 -1.86
CA LYS A 78 -10.93 -8.02 -1.84
C LYS A 78 -12.00 -8.95 -2.43
N GLN A 79 -11.58 -9.87 -3.28
CA GLN A 79 -12.39 -10.85 -3.99
C GLN A 79 -11.56 -12.13 -4.18
N ASP A 80 -12.18 -13.19 -4.69
CA ASP A 80 -11.46 -14.39 -5.12
C ASP A 80 -10.51 -14.04 -6.27
N ILE A 81 -9.28 -14.55 -6.21
CA ILE A 81 -8.23 -14.34 -7.22
C ILE A 81 -7.83 -15.71 -7.74
N PHE A 82 -8.13 -15.97 -9.01
CA PHE A 82 -7.79 -17.24 -9.65
C PHE A 82 -6.34 -17.26 -10.12
N ASP A 83 -5.78 -18.45 -10.28
CA ASP A 83 -4.42 -18.64 -10.80
C ASP A 83 -4.21 -17.89 -12.13
N GLY A 84 -3.02 -17.28 -12.27
CA GLY A 84 -2.66 -16.44 -13.42
C GLY A 84 -3.35 -15.07 -13.50
N SER A 85 -4.27 -14.74 -12.60
CA SER A 85 -4.91 -13.41 -12.58
C SER A 85 -3.96 -12.34 -12.05
N GLU A 86 -4.00 -11.15 -12.65
CA GLU A 86 -3.24 -10.01 -12.15
C GLU A 86 -3.82 -9.49 -10.81
N ILE A 87 -2.91 -9.20 -9.87
CA ILE A 87 -3.27 -8.57 -8.60
C ILE A 87 -3.11 -7.06 -8.76
N THR A 88 -4.19 -6.31 -8.49
CA THR A 88 -4.23 -4.85 -8.64
C THR A 88 -4.67 -4.17 -7.36
N ILE A 89 -4.24 -2.92 -7.17
CA ILE A 89 -4.59 -2.07 -6.04
C ILE A 89 -5.09 -0.70 -6.50
N ARG A 90 -5.69 0.07 -5.60
CA ARG A 90 -6.02 1.48 -5.87
C ARG A 90 -4.86 2.36 -5.40
N TYR A 91 -4.24 3.12 -6.31
CA TYR A 91 -3.12 4.02 -5.98
C TYR A 91 -3.54 5.33 -5.28
N GLY A 92 -4.84 5.57 -5.12
CA GLY A 92 -5.37 6.83 -4.59
C GLY A 92 -5.70 7.82 -5.70
N ARG A 93 -6.32 8.95 -5.32
CA ARG A 93 -6.79 9.96 -6.28
C ARG A 93 -5.65 10.78 -6.89
N ASP A 94 -4.53 10.90 -6.20
CA ASP A 94 -3.45 11.82 -6.55
C ASP A 94 -2.30 11.15 -7.35
N PHE A 95 -2.47 9.91 -7.80
CA PHE A 95 -1.43 9.19 -8.54
C PHE A 95 -1.41 9.54 -10.03
N PHE A 96 -2.59 9.63 -10.66
CA PHE A 96 -2.75 10.13 -12.03
C PHE A 96 -3.20 11.58 -11.90
N GLY A 97 -2.26 12.49 -11.69
CA GLY A 97 -2.57 13.91 -11.48
C GLY A 97 -3.56 14.43 -12.53
N GLU A 98 -4.56 15.17 -12.05
CA GLU A 98 -5.08 16.32 -12.80
C GLU A 98 -4.19 17.53 -12.51
#